data_AF-A0A9W7YBN5-F1
#
_entry.id   AF-A0A9W7YBN5-F1
#
_cell.length_a   1.000
_cell.length_b   1.000
_cell.length_c   1.000
_cell.angle_alpha   90.00
_cell.angle_beta   90.00
_cell.angle_gamma   90.00
#
_symmetry.space_group_name_H-M   'P 1'
#
loop_
_entity.id
_entity.type
_entity.pdbx_description
1 polymer ?
#
loop_
_entity_poly.entity_id
_entity_poly.type
_entity_poly.pdbx_seq_one_letter_code
_entity_poly.pdbx_strand_id
1 'polypeptide(L)'
;MLALARARLFSAPAPRLLAQRSAAAARRWEHRPARSDRYKVLSSANVERLRELVPEETVLATTAVGGTADAAELEGFNADWLNKYRGSSQLVLKPKTTKEVSEILR
;
A
#
# COMPACT_ATOMS: atom_id res chain seq x y z
N MET A 1 34.98 47.26 -50.61
CA MET A 1 35.32 46.69 -49.28
C MET A 1 34.10 46.83 -48.37
N LEU A 2 33.15 45.89 -48.41
CA LEU A 2 32.12 45.74 -47.36
C LEU A 2 32.04 44.25 -47.00
N ALA A 3 32.24 43.95 -45.71
CA ALA A 3 32.42 42.62 -45.17
C ALA A 3 31.08 41.86 -45.07
N LEU A 4 31.07 40.61 -45.55
CA LEU A 4 29.95 39.69 -45.46
C LEU A 4 29.96 39.02 -44.06
N ALA A 5 29.05 39.41 -43.18
CA ALA A 5 28.90 38.76 -41.87
C ALA A 5 28.07 37.47 -42.00
N ARG A 6 28.71 36.32 -41.76
CA ARG A 6 28.05 35.01 -41.69
C ARG A 6 27.22 34.90 -40.40
N ALA A 7 25.90 34.83 -40.53
CA ALA A 7 25.01 34.45 -39.43
C ALA A 7 25.23 32.98 -39.05
N ARG A 8 25.60 32.71 -37.79
CA ARG A 8 25.63 31.36 -37.23
C ARG A 8 24.23 31.02 -36.71
N LEU A 9 23.58 30.03 -37.32
CA LEU A 9 22.35 29.43 -36.81
C LEU A 9 22.70 28.56 -35.59
N PHE A 10 22.27 28.97 -34.41
CA PHE A 10 22.31 28.11 -33.22
C PHE A 10 21.10 27.18 -33.25
N SER A 11 21.35 25.87 -33.32
CA SER A 11 20.34 24.83 -33.18
C SER A 11 19.97 24.68 -31.70
N ALA A 12 18.73 24.96 -31.34
CA ALA A 12 18.22 24.71 -29.99
C ALA A 12 17.92 23.21 -29.83
N PRO A 13 18.27 22.57 -28.69
CA PRO A 13 17.87 21.19 -28.44
C PRO A 13 16.37 21.12 -28.19
N ALA A 14 15.71 20.16 -28.83
CA ALA A 14 14.28 19.89 -28.64
C ALA A 14 13.95 19.61 -27.16
N PRO A 15 12.74 20.00 -26.67
CA PRO A 15 12.34 19.72 -25.30
C PRO A 15 12.29 18.20 -25.09
N ARG A 16 13.07 17.71 -24.12
CA ARG A 16 12.95 16.34 -23.63
C ARG A 16 11.55 16.18 -23.03
N LEU A 17 10.65 15.53 -23.76
CA LEU A 17 9.42 14.96 -23.20
C LEU A 17 9.84 14.09 -22.02
N LEU A 18 9.49 14.51 -20.79
CA LEU A 18 9.51 13.63 -19.64
C LEU A 18 8.65 12.43 -20.06
N ALA A 19 9.28 11.26 -20.19
CA ALA A 19 8.58 10.02 -20.42
C ALA A 19 7.48 9.93 -19.37
N GLN A 20 6.22 10.00 -19.82
CA GLN A 20 5.08 9.63 -19.01
C GLN A 20 5.42 8.26 -18.44
N ARG A 21 5.58 8.16 -17.11
CA ARG A 21 5.82 6.90 -16.43
C ARG A 21 4.68 5.98 -16.82
N SER A 22 4.97 5.10 -17.76
CA SER A 22 3.98 4.24 -18.39
C SER A 22 3.38 3.31 -17.34
N ALA A 23 2.11 2.96 -17.53
CA ALA A 23 1.34 2.01 -16.73
C ALA A 23 2.02 0.62 -16.56
N ALA A 24 3.18 0.39 -17.18
CA ALA A 24 4.05 -0.76 -16.97
C ALA A 24 4.49 -0.95 -15.51
N ALA A 25 4.56 0.11 -14.69
CA ALA A 25 4.81 -0.04 -13.25
C ALA A 25 3.64 -0.73 -12.51
N ALA A 26 2.42 -0.68 -13.05
CA ALA A 26 1.24 -1.31 -12.44
C ALA A 26 1.21 -2.83 -12.67
N ARG A 27 1.79 -3.32 -13.77
CA ARG A 27 1.75 -4.75 -14.16
C ARG A 27 2.71 -5.65 -13.40
N ARG A 28 3.71 -5.11 -12.71
CA ARG A 28 4.68 -5.93 -11.95
C ARG A 28 4.05 -6.62 -10.73
N TRP A 29 2.82 -6.24 -10.37
CA TRP A 29 2.12 -6.68 -9.15
C TRP A 29 0.95 -7.63 -9.41
N GLU A 30 0.75 -8.11 -10.66
CA GLU A 30 -0.44 -8.89 -11.05
C GLU A 30 -0.47 -10.32 -10.49
N HIS A 31 0.64 -10.84 -9.97
CA HIS A 31 0.66 -12.15 -9.31
C HIS A 31 0.20 -12.06 -7.85
N ARG A 32 -1.10 -11.81 -7.65
CA ARG A 32 -1.74 -11.97 -6.35
C ARG A 32 -2.30 -13.40 -6.24
N PRO A 33 -1.70 -14.28 -5.43
CA PRO A 33 -2.24 -15.62 -5.26
C PRO A 33 -3.65 -15.56 -4.65
N ALA A 34 -4.51 -16.49 -5.05
CA ALA A 34 -5.84 -16.63 -4.45
C ALA A 34 -5.71 -16.98 -2.96
N ARG A 35 -6.59 -16.43 -2.12
CA ARG A 35 -6.66 -16.80 -0.70
C ARG A 35 -7.10 -18.26 -0.59
N SER A 36 -6.40 -19.04 0.23
CA SER A 36 -6.83 -20.41 0.56
C SER A 36 -8.14 -20.38 1.34
N ASP A 37 -9.08 -21.23 0.95
CA ASP A 37 -10.39 -21.49 1.57
C ASP A 37 -10.30 -22.14 2.96
N ARG A 38 -9.21 -22.86 3.23
CA ARG A 38 -8.88 -23.46 4.55
C ARG A 38 -8.94 -22.48 5.74
N TYR A 39 -8.85 -21.17 5.49
CA TYR A 39 -8.87 -20.16 6.54
C TYR A 39 -10.17 -19.37 6.53
N LYS A 40 -10.71 -19.11 7.72
CA LYS A 40 -11.89 -18.27 7.92
C LYS A 40 -11.70 -16.89 7.26
N VAL A 41 -12.76 -16.36 6.67
CA VAL A 41 -12.81 -14.97 6.17
C VAL A 41 -13.15 -14.05 7.35
N LEU A 42 -12.49 -12.89 7.40
CA LEU A 42 -12.71 -11.92 8.46
C LEU A 42 -14.13 -11.34 8.35
N SER A 43 -14.91 -11.45 9.43
CA SER A 43 -16.24 -10.84 9.56
C SER A 43 -16.23 -9.74 10.62
N SER A 44 -17.25 -8.89 10.63
CA SER A 44 -17.44 -7.83 11.65
C SER A 44 -17.43 -8.39 13.08
N ALA A 45 -18.10 -9.52 13.30
CA ALA A 45 -18.13 -10.18 14.62
C ALA A 45 -16.72 -10.58 15.12
N ASN A 46 -15.80 -10.93 14.22
CA ASN A 46 -14.42 -11.21 14.62
C ASN A 46 -13.72 -9.91 15.07
N VAL A 47 -13.96 -8.80 14.36
CA VAL A 47 -13.36 -7.50 14.69
C VAL A 47 -13.90 -6.98 16.02
N GLU A 48 -15.20 -7.11 16.27
CA GLU A 48 -15.82 -6.77 17.55
C GLU A 48 -15.21 -7.57 18.70
N ARG A 49 -15.10 -8.90 18.54
CA ARG A 49 -14.46 -9.74 19.55
C ARG A 49 -13.02 -9.32 19.83
N LEU A 50 -12.25 -9.00 18.79
CA LEU A 50 -10.86 -8.58 18.96
C LEU A 50 -10.73 -7.22 19.66
N ARG A 51 -11.69 -6.29 19.46
CA ARG A 51 -11.75 -5.01 20.18
C ARG A 51 -12.01 -5.16 21.68
N GLU A 52 -12.64 -6.25 22.11
CA GLU A 52 -12.80 -6.53 23.55
C GLU A 52 -11.48 -6.97 24.20
N LEU A 53 -10.54 -7.50 23.42
CA LEU A 53 -9.28 -8.06 23.91
C LEU A 53 -8.16 -7.04 24.02
N VAL A 54 -8.19 -5.97 23.21
CA VAL A 54 -7.15 -4.93 23.16
C VAL A 54 -7.75 -3.53 23.19
N PRO A 55 -7.02 -2.51 23.67
CA PRO A 55 -7.47 -1.13 23.64
C PRO A 55 -7.83 -0.67 22.21
N GLU A 56 -8.89 0.11 22.07
CA GLU A 56 -9.46 0.49 20.76
C GLU A 56 -8.45 1.24 19.87
N GLU A 57 -7.59 2.07 20.47
CA GLU A 57 -6.53 2.82 19.77
C GLU A 57 -5.45 1.92 19.16
N THR A 58 -5.42 0.63 19.54
CA THR A 58 -4.48 -0.35 19.01
C THR A 58 -5.06 -1.22 17.89
N VAL A 59 -6.30 -0.95 17.48
CA VAL A 59 -7.01 -1.69 16.43
C VAL A 59 -7.19 -0.80 15.21
N LEU A 60 -6.59 -1.20 14.09
CA LEU A 60 -6.85 -0.59 12.78
C LEU A 60 -7.63 -1.58 11.93
N ALA A 61 -8.94 -1.37 11.85
CA ALA A 61 -9.84 -2.16 11.03
C ALA A 61 -10.37 -1.30 9.89
N THR A 62 -10.43 -1.85 8.68
CA THR A 62 -10.99 -1.13 7.54
C THR A 62 -12.52 -1.08 7.60
N THR A 63 -13.11 -0.10 6.93
CA THR A 63 -14.57 0.04 6.80
C THR A 63 -15.25 -1.22 6.24
N ALA A 64 -14.56 -1.98 5.37
CA ALA A 64 -15.05 -3.24 4.80
C ALA A 64 -15.36 -4.33 5.85
N VAL A 65 -14.75 -4.26 7.03
CA VAL A 65 -14.92 -5.25 8.11
C VAL A 65 -15.54 -4.65 9.37
N GLY A 66 -16.20 -3.49 9.27
CA GLY A 66 -16.84 -2.81 10.40
C GLY A 66 -15.88 -1.90 11.20
N GLY A 67 -14.78 -1.49 10.58
CA GLY A 67 -13.85 -0.51 11.10
C GLY A 67 -14.08 0.91 10.61
N THR A 68 -13.17 1.80 10.99
CA THR A 68 -13.19 3.23 10.64
C THR A 68 -11.98 3.65 9.82
N ALA A 69 -10.96 2.81 9.71
CA ALA A 69 -9.73 3.13 8.97
C ALA A 69 -9.94 3.01 7.45
N ASP A 70 -9.26 3.88 6.71
CA ASP A 70 -9.15 3.76 5.26
C ASP A 70 -8.20 2.61 4.90
N ALA A 71 -8.42 1.97 3.74
CA ALA A 71 -7.52 0.93 3.25
C ALA A 71 -6.08 1.43 3.03
N ALA A 72 -5.91 2.71 2.69
CA ALA A 72 -4.62 3.36 2.52
C ALA A 72 -3.80 3.42 3.82
N GLU A 73 -4.45 3.48 4.99
CA GLU A 73 -3.77 3.45 6.30
C GLU A 73 -3.09 2.09 6.56
N LEU A 74 -3.60 1.03 5.93
CA LEU A 74 -3.04 -0.32 6.05
C LEU A 74 -1.99 -0.67 5.00
N GLU A 75 -1.79 0.17 3.96
CA GLU A 75 -0.84 -0.09 2.87
C GLU A 75 0.59 -0.31 3.39
N GLY A 76 1.01 0.46 4.38
CA GLY A 76 2.34 0.31 5.00
C GLY A 76 2.54 -1.02 5.72
N PHE A 77 1.48 -1.59 6.28
CA PHE A 77 1.52 -2.91 6.94
C PHE A 77 1.40 -4.06 5.94
N ASN A 78 0.81 -3.79 4.77
CA ASN A 78 0.66 -4.77 3.70
C ASN A 78 1.87 -4.84 2.77
N ALA A 79 2.76 -3.85 2.78
CA ALA A 79 3.99 -3.86 1.99
C ALA A 79 5.18 -4.42 2.78
N ASP A 80 5.99 -5.25 2.14
CA ASP A 80 7.28 -5.66 2.70
C ASP A 80 8.32 -4.52 2.57
N TRP A 81 9.46 -4.66 3.27
CA TRP A 81 10.51 -3.63 3.30
C TRP A 81 11.08 -3.31 1.90
N LEU A 82 11.18 -4.30 1.01
CA LEU A 82 11.66 -4.11 -0.37
C LEU A 82 10.56 -3.63 -1.33
N ASN A 83 9.32 -3.48 -0.83
CA ASN A 83 8.15 -3.08 -1.59
C ASN A 83 7.87 -4.00 -2.80
N LYS A 84 8.25 -5.29 -2.71
CA LYS A 84 8.08 -6.33 -3.73
C LYS A 84 6.83 -7.18 -3.49
N TYR A 85 6.36 -7.28 -2.27
CA TYR A 85 5.20 -8.09 -1.91
C TYR A 85 4.16 -7.21 -1.25
N ARG A 86 2.91 -7.34 -1.71
CA ARG A 86 1.76 -6.66 -1.13
C ARG A 86 0.73 -7.68 -0.67
N GLY A 87 0.44 -7.65 0.62
CA GLY A 87 -0.70 -8.31 1.23
C GLY A 87 -1.99 -7.54 1.00
N SER A 88 -3.04 -7.98 1.68
CA SER A 88 -4.35 -7.33 1.65
C SER A 88 -5.11 -7.53 2.94
N SER A 89 -4.40 -7.41 4.07
CA SER A 89 -5.03 -7.42 5.37
C SER A 89 -5.99 -6.23 5.50
N GLN A 90 -7.11 -6.49 6.14
CA GLN A 90 -8.15 -5.51 6.48
C GLN A 90 -8.12 -5.15 7.97
N LEU A 91 -7.22 -5.76 8.73
CA LEU A 91 -7.10 -5.59 10.17
C LEU A 91 -5.63 -5.61 10.60
N VAL A 92 -5.26 -4.69 11.49
CA VAL A 92 -3.98 -4.67 12.21
C VAL A 92 -4.27 -4.50 13.69
N LEU A 93 -3.65 -5.34 14.53
CA LEU A 93 -3.72 -5.27 15.99
C LEU A 93 -2.34 -4.93 16.54
N LYS A 94 -2.27 -4.03 17.52
CA LYS A 94 -1.01 -3.53 18.12
C LYS A 94 -0.99 -3.75 19.63
N PRO A 95 -1.02 -5.00 20.11
CA PRO A 95 -1.08 -5.30 21.54
C PRO A 95 0.14 -4.74 22.29
N LYS A 96 -0.06 -4.41 23.56
CA LYS A 96 0.94 -3.85 24.46
C LYS A 96 1.46 -4.85 25.48
N THR A 97 0.72 -5.93 25.70
CA THR A 97 1.08 -6.94 26.70
C THR A 97 1.10 -8.35 26.11
N THR A 98 1.92 -9.22 26.70
CA THR A 98 1.96 -10.65 26.33
C THR A 98 0.61 -11.34 26.57
N LYS A 99 -0.16 -10.87 27.56
CA LYS A 99 -1.50 -11.38 27.83
C LYS A 99 -2.44 -11.15 26.64
N GLU A 100 -2.49 -9.93 26.11
CA GLU A 100 -3.28 -9.60 24.91
C GLU A 100 -2.90 -10.46 23.71
N VAL A 101 -1.60 -10.66 23.45
CA VAL A 101 -1.12 -11.55 22.39
C VAL A 101 -1.64 -12.97 22.59
N SER A 102 -1.60 -13.48 23.82
CA SER A 102 -2.10 -14.81 24.14
C SER A 102 -3.62 -14.93 23.95
N GLU A 103 -4.41 -13.90 24.29
CA GLU A 103 -5.86 -13.95 24.10
C GLU A 103 -6.24 -13.85 22.61
N ILE A 104 -5.48 -13.11 21.80
CA ILE A 104 -5.71 -13.00 20.35
C ILE A 104 -5.51 -14.35 19.63
N LEU A 105 -4.56 -15.18 20.10
CA LEU A 105 -4.17 -16.43 19.45
C LEU A 105 -4.96 -17.67 19.92
N ARG A 106 -5.80 -17.53 20.95
CA ARG A 106 -6.64 -18.61 21.48
C ARG A 106 -7.98 -18.70 20.73
#